data_AF-A0A1E7EK42-F1
#
_entry.id   AF-A0A1E7EK42-F1
#
_cell.length_a   1.000
_cell.length_b   1.000
_cell.length_c   1.000
_cell.angle_alpha   90.00
_cell.angle_beta   90.00
_cell.angle_gamma   90.00
#
_symmetry.space_group_name_H-M   'P 1'
#
loop_
_entity.id
_entity.type
_entity.pdbx_description
1 polymer ?
#
loop_
_entity_poly.entity_id
_entity_poly.type
_entity_poly.pdbx_seq_one_letter_code
_entity_poly.pdbx_strand_id
1 'polypeptide(L)'
;MAPMSSEQARRAIQTSDHLDEDDEIDDDDDDADDTTSLQPTHLKSFKIADNNNTTHQESYDRESNSSGSRGGGMENSSSHSSSHFSTGTGGSNITGNVANDMLDIAARGDKVISASRGMFFSVLFIAAVVLATVAFLLYRHEETKNFERAFTNQAEEIVLYTNHNVDTVFATIRALSTTTTTLVKSTAEETGLPSGFVTLPDLSVQLELARNTTSALVIAYMPKVFNDDYQTWVNYSETNKYWISEEQPEHYHGGASSSIEDHYVDCSGRHWKHSDHYHAIDKLKGERRELQNMDPRSTAIDEEIEMINGLIVDTTDEDIPPEIKMPSSTNATYYAPVWQMVPIPYINETSPTVDIINYNLVDRPVFSKAIEYMASTRLPTFLDICDQSAWFGVEGNKEILQTVVAFPVFADFLPDSDVAGYFTAIIPWMQFFDHQSRDSSDNVTVVMENTCDEVFTIKISVDQKIMLL
;
A
#
# COMPACT_ATOMS: atom_id res chain seq x y z
N MET A 1 2.47 -46.58 29.96
CA MET A 1 3.33 -46.17 28.83
C MET A 1 4.48 -45.36 29.40
N ALA A 2 5.71 -45.82 29.22
CA ALA A 2 6.91 -45.13 29.71
C ALA A 2 7.40 -44.14 28.64
N PRO A 3 7.97 -42.97 29.01
CA PRO A 3 8.42 -41.98 28.04
C PRO A 3 9.71 -42.44 27.35
N MET A 4 9.72 -42.40 26.01
CA MET A 4 10.92 -42.58 25.18
C MET A 4 11.87 -41.39 25.40
N SER A 5 13.15 -41.67 25.65
CA SER A 5 14.18 -40.65 25.82
C SER A 5 14.61 -40.05 24.48
N SER A 6 14.95 -38.77 24.51
CA SER A 6 15.35 -37.89 23.40
C SER A 6 16.63 -38.28 22.66
N GLU A 7 17.22 -39.45 22.96
CA GLU A 7 18.50 -39.91 22.41
C GLU A 7 18.34 -40.87 21.22
N GLN A 8 17.13 -41.40 20.97
CA GLN A 8 16.87 -42.29 19.83
C GLN A 8 16.44 -41.58 18.53
N ALA A 9 16.00 -40.32 18.60
CA ALA A 9 15.59 -39.56 17.41
C ALA A 9 16.79 -39.03 16.58
N ARG A 10 18.01 -38.99 17.14
CA ARG A 10 19.20 -38.46 16.45
C ARG A 10 19.99 -39.49 15.61
N ARG A 11 19.60 -40.76 15.58
CA ARG A 11 20.31 -41.83 14.86
C ARG A 11 19.72 -42.25 13.51
N ALA A 12 18.68 -41.58 13.02
CA ALA A 12 18.00 -41.97 11.78
C ALA A 12 18.46 -41.23 10.50
N ILE A 13 19.46 -40.33 10.55
CA ILE A 13 19.86 -39.48 9.40
C ILE A 13 21.28 -39.80 8.87
N GLN A 14 21.87 -40.94 9.23
CA GLN A 14 23.19 -41.32 8.70
C GLN A 14 23.23 -42.80 8.36
N THR A 15 22.77 -43.17 7.16
CA THR A 15 23.22 -44.36 6.40
C THR A 15 22.46 -44.43 5.07
N SER A 16 23.06 -43.93 3.99
CA SER A 16 22.70 -44.31 2.62
C SER A 16 23.77 -43.75 1.67
N ASP A 17 24.99 -44.27 1.79
CA ASP A 17 25.95 -44.26 0.70
C ASP A 17 26.14 -45.70 0.23
N HIS A 18 26.28 -45.85 -1.09
CA HIS A 18 26.88 -46.99 -1.79
C HIS A 18 25.94 -48.13 -2.23
N LEU A 19 25.44 -48.03 -3.47
CA LEU A 19 25.46 -49.13 -4.44
C LEU A 19 25.68 -48.57 -5.86
N ASP A 20 26.70 -49.13 -6.50
CA ASP A 20 26.98 -49.08 -7.94
C ASP A 20 25.86 -49.84 -8.68
N GLU A 21 25.37 -49.29 -9.79
CA GLU A 21 24.79 -50.07 -10.88
C GLU A 21 24.95 -49.26 -12.18
N ASP A 22 25.86 -49.75 -13.02
CA ASP A 22 26.02 -49.38 -14.43
C ASP A 22 24.77 -49.87 -15.19
N ASP A 23 24.05 -48.97 -15.86
CA ASP A 23 23.18 -49.34 -16.98
C ASP A 23 23.23 -48.23 -18.04
N GLU A 24 23.77 -48.62 -19.20
CA GLU A 24 23.68 -47.89 -20.46
C GLU A 24 22.19 -47.76 -20.85
N ILE A 25 21.71 -46.54 -21.04
CA ILE A 25 20.42 -46.28 -21.69
C ILE A 25 20.67 -45.35 -22.87
N ASP A 26 20.26 -45.88 -24.02
CA ASP A 26 20.36 -45.31 -25.35
C ASP A 26 19.69 -43.94 -25.48
N ASP A 27 20.35 -43.09 -26.27
CA ASP A 27 19.83 -41.87 -26.84
C ASP A 27 18.62 -42.18 -27.74
N ASP A 28 17.43 -41.74 -27.34
CA ASP A 28 16.34 -41.46 -28.27
C ASP A 28 15.73 -40.10 -27.92
N ASP A 29 16.05 -39.14 -28.78
CA ASP A 29 15.32 -37.90 -29.01
C ASP A 29 13.82 -38.22 -29.16
N ASP A 30 12.95 -37.50 -28.45
CA ASP A 30 11.76 -36.85 -29.01
C ASP A 30 10.79 -36.34 -27.91
N ASP A 31 10.37 -35.10 -28.15
CA ASP A 31 9.06 -34.53 -27.80
C ASP A 31 8.73 -33.95 -26.41
N ALA A 32 8.14 -32.76 -26.53
CA ALA A 32 7.14 -32.11 -25.66
C ALA A 32 7.67 -31.29 -24.48
N ASP A 33 8.11 -30.08 -24.82
CA ASP A 33 8.13 -28.91 -23.93
C ASP A 33 6.67 -28.46 -23.67
N ASP A 34 5.96 -29.17 -22.78
CA ASP A 34 4.66 -28.74 -22.24
C ASP A 34 4.87 -28.02 -20.91
N THR A 35 5.40 -26.81 -21.00
CA THR A 35 5.42 -25.86 -19.88
C THR A 35 4.06 -25.20 -19.79
N THR A 36 3.13 -25.84 -19.05
CA THR A 36 1.89 -25.18 -18.60
C THR A 36 2.23 -24.10 -17.58
N SER A 37 2.63 -22.94 -18.10
CA SER A 37 2.62 -21.66 -17.42
C SER A 37 1.19 -21.35 -17.02
N LEU A 38 0.90 -21.45 -15.71
CA LEU A 38 -0.30 -20.88 -15.10
C LEU A 38 -0.23 -19.36 -15.26
N GLN A 39 -0.77 -18.86 -16.36
CA GLN A 39 -1.00 -17.42 -16.53
C GLN A 39 -2.02 -16.95 -15.49
N PRO A 40 -1.76 -15.84 -14.76
CA PRO A 40 -2.77 -15.22 -13.94
C PRO A 40 -3.88 -14.68 -14.86
N THR A 41 -5.05 -15.30 -14.78
CA THR A 41 -6.25 -14.88 -15.49
C THR A 41 -6.79 -13.56 -14.92
N HIS A 42 -6.96 -12.59 -15.82
CA HIS A 42 -7.91 -11.47 -15.78
C HIS A 42 -7.74 -10.40 -14.68
N LEU A 43 -6.69 -9.57 -14.81
CA LEU A 43 -6.88 -8.13 -14.66
C LEU A 43 -7.52 -7.59 -15.94
N LYS A 44 -8.65 -6.88 -15.83
CA LYS A 44 -9.29 -6.21 -16.96
C LYS A 44 -8.24 -5.34 -17.65
N SER A 45 -7.94 -5.69 -18.90
CA SER A 45 -7.16 -4.88 -19.84
C SER A 45 -7.57 -3.42 -19.73
N PHE A 46 -6.64 -2.58 -19.28
CA PHE A 46 -6.74 -1.14 -19.41
C PHE A 46 -6.51 -0.82 -20.89
N LYS A 47 -7.58 -0.51 -21.61
CA LYS A 47 -7.54 -0.09 -23.01
C LYS A 47 -7.35 1.42 -23.05
N ILE A 48 -6.11 1.88 -23.23
CA ILE A 48 -5.87 3.20 -23.84
C ILE A 48 -5.86 2.96 -25.34
N ALA A 49 -6.84 3.52 -26.04
CA ALA A 49 -6.96 3.41 -27.49
C ALA A 49 -5.96 4.37 -28.15
N ASP A 50 -4.75 3.90 -28.44
CA ASP A 50 -3.80 4.65 -29.27
C ASP A 50 -4.00 4.33 -30.75
N ASN A 51 -4.28 5.38 -31.50
CA ASN A 51 -4.44 5.35 -32.95
C ASN A 51 -3.13 5.82 -33.61
N ASN A 52 -2.63 4.99 -34.55
CA ASN A 52 -1.65 5.27 -35.60
C ASN A 52 -0.14 5.22 -35.27
N ASN A 53 0.42 4.02 -35.49
CA ASN A 53 1.40 3.72 -36.54
C ASN A 53 2.38 4.84 -36.93
N THR A 54 3.63 4.78 -36.46
CA THR A 54 4.80 5.17 -37.26
C THR A 54 6.04 4.41 -36.79
N THR A 55 6.57 3.58 -37.67
CA THR A 55 7.89 2.94 -37.62
C THR A 55 8.99 4.00 -37.60
N HIS A 56 9.92 3.95 -36.64
CA HIS A 56 11.33 4.26 -36.92
C HIS A 56 12.25 3.74 -35.81
N GLN A 57 13.22 2.98 -36.27
CA GLN A 57 14.37 2.41 -35.59
C GLN A 57 15.46 3.49 -35.50
N GLU A 58 16.00 3.77 -34.32
CA GLU A 58 17.38 4.26 -34.15
C GLU A 58 17.86 4.09 -32.70
N SER A 59 19.01 3.44 -32.58
CA SER A 59 19.80 3.26 -31.38
C SER A 59 20.44 4.58 -30.96
N TYR A 60 20.43 4.88 -29.66
CA TYR A 60 21.36 5.87 -29.10
C TYR A 60 22.04 5.32 -27.85
N ASP A 61 23.35 5.09 -28.01
CA ASP A 61 24.32 4.99 -26.94
C ASP A 61 24.38 6.32 -26.17
N ARG A 62 24.28 6.23 -24.84
CA ARG A 62 24.36 7.37 -23.93
C ARG A 62 25.78 7.44 -23.37
N GLU A 63 26.66 8.16 -24.06
CA GLU A 63 27.94 8.60 -23.50
C GLU A 63 27.70 9.68 -22.45
N SER A 64 28.11 9.36 -21.22
CA SER A 64 28.26 10.29 -20.10
C SER A 64 29.41 11.25 -20.37
N ASN A 65 29.11 12.52 -20.66
CA ASN A 65 30.13 13.55 -20.75
C ASN A 65 30.20 14.39 -19.49
N SER A 66 31.34 14.23 -18.80
CA SER A 66 31.80 15.00 -17.66
C SER A 66 32.04 16.46 -18.04
N SER A 67 31.46 17.39 -17.29
CA SER A 67 31.84 18.80 -17.36
C SER A 67 33.12 19.03 -16.55
N GLY A 68 34.26 18.91 -17.23
CA GLY A 68 35.56 19.35 -16.76
C GLY A 68 35.64 20.88 -16.73
N SER A 69 35.82 21.42 -15.53
CA SER A 69 36.19 22.82 -15.32
C SER A 69 37.69 22.99 -15.56
N ARG A 70 38.08 23.75 -16.60
CA ARG A 70 39.35 24.47 -16.67
C ARG A 70 39.45 25.39 -17.89
N GLY A 71 39.52 26.70 -17.58
CA GLY A 71 40.55 27.64 -18.02
C GLY A 71 40.81 27.88 -19.51
N GLY A 72 40.77 29.15 -19.91
CA GLY A 72 41.46 29.63 -21.11
C GLY A 72 40.83 30.90 -21.67
N GLY A 73 41.40 32.05 -21.33
CA GLY A 73 41.00 33.33 -21.92
C GLY A 73 41.44 33.46 -23.38
N MET A 74 40.76 34.32 -24.12
CA MET A 74 41.39 35.16 -25.15
C MET A 74 40.49 36.36 -25.46
N GLU A 75 41.13 37.50 -25.34
CA GLU A 75 40.84 38.82 -25.87
C GLU A 75 40.01 38.82 -27.17
N ASN A 76 39.00 39.69 -27.26
CA ASN A 76 38.98 40.59 -28.41
C ASN A 76 38.17 41.87 -28.17
N SER A 77 38.86 42.96 -28.47
CA SER A 77 38.44 44.35 -28.57
C SER A 77 37.37 44.60 -29.62
N SER A 78 36.40 45.47 -29.31
CA SER A 78 35.65 46.24 -30.32
C SER A 78 35.38 47.66 -29.82
N SER A 79 36.37 48.52 -30.05
CA SER A 79 36.29 49.90 -30.54
C SER A 79 34.93 50.61 -30.54
N HIS A 80 34.81 51.60 -29.64
CA HIS A 80 33.92 52.74 -29.79
C HIS A 80 34.36 53.61 -30.98
N SER A 81 33.46 53.80 -31.96
CA SER A 81 33.60 54.82 -33.01
C SER A 81 32.50 55.86 -32.84
N SER A 82 32.83 56.97 -32.18
CA SER A 82 32.04 58.20 -32.14
C SER A 82 32.37 59.05 -33.38
N SER A 83 31.44 59.15 -34.32
CA SER A 83 31.54 60.11 -35.42
C SER A 83 30.72 61.36 -35.09
N HIS A 84 31.42 62.39 -34.61
CA HIS A 84 30.94 63.77 -34.59
C HIS A 84 30.84 64.27 -36.03
N PHE A 85 29.63 64.54 -36.53
CA PHE A 85 29.43 65.21 -37.80
C PHE A 85 29.24 66.70 -37.56
N SER A 86 30.17 67.49 -38.11
CA SER A 86 30.29 68.93 -37.96
C SER A 86 29.26 69.68 -38.81
N THR A 87 28.57 70.60 -38.15
CA THR A 87 27.64 71.58 -38.71
C THR A 87 28.39 72.56 -39.62
N GLY A 88 28.19 72.44 -40.93
CA GLY A 88 28.69 73.38 -41.93
C GLY A 88 27.66 74.48 -42.22
N THR A 89 27.91 75.67 -41.67
CA THR A 89 27.15 76.90 -41.93
C THR A 89 27.57 77.48 -43.29
N GLY A 90 26.69 77.40 -44.30
CA GLY A 90 26.91 77.98 -45.62
C GLY A 90 25.66 78.73 -46.09
N GLY A 91 25.64 80.05 -45.86
CA GLY A 91 24.58 80.93 -46.35
C GLY A 91 24.74 81.25 -47.83
N SER A 92 23.63 81.20 -48.56
CA SER A 92 23.49 81.73 -49.92
C SER A 92 22.07 82.30 -50.05
N ASN A 93 21.98 83.63 -49.93
CA ASN A 93 20.79 84.43 -50.23
C ASN A 93 20.64 84.55 -51.76
N ILE A 94 19.67 83.86 -52.35
CA ILE A 94 19.20 84.11 -53.71
C ILE A 94 17.66 84.04 -53.71
N THR A 95 17.04 85.23 -53.84
CA THR A 95 15.78 85.58 -54.52
C THR A 95 14.86 84.42 -54.93
N GLY A 96 13.60 84.32 -54.48
CA GLY A 96 12.57 85.36 -54.56
C GLY A 96 11.56 85.00 -55.67
N ASN A 97 10.43 84.40 -55.29
CA ASN A 97 9.17 84.19 -56.05
C ASN A 97 8.94 82.87 -56.83
N VAL A 98 9.76 81.83 -56.66
CA VAL A 98 9.41 80.44 -57.10
C VAL A 98 9.25 79.48 -55.90
N ALA A 99 9.53 79.96 -54.68
CA ALA A 99 9.62 79.15 -53.47
C ALA A 99 8.26 78.66 -52.93
N ASN A 100 7.13 79.29 -53.27
CA ASN A 100 5.84 78.92 -52.70
C ASN A 100 5.24 77.65 -53.33
N ASP A 101 5.57 77.36 -54.60
CA ASP A 101 5.06 76.16 -55.30
C ASP A 101 5.91 74.91 -54.98
N MET A 102 7.21 75.09 -54.74
CA MET A 102 8.11 73.98 -54.37
C MET A 102 7.93 73.55 -52.90
N LEU A 103 7.48 74.45 -52.02
CA LEU A 103 7.20 74.14 -50.61
C LEU A 103 5.89 73.34 -50.45
N ASP A 104 4.89 73.57 -51.29
CA ASP A 104 3.64 72.80 -51.26
C ASP A 104 3.82 71.39 -51.86
N ILE A 105 4.73 71.23 -52.85
CA ILE A 105 5.13 69.91 -53.37
C ILE A 105 5.95 69.14 -52.33
N ALA A 106 6.87 69.79 -51.61
CA ALA A 106 7.64 69.15 -50.53
C ALA A 106 6.75 68.72 -49.35
N ALA A 107 5.81 69.57 -48.92
CA ALA A 107 4.88 69.25 -47.83
C ALA A 107 3.89 68.11 -48.17
N ARG A 108 3.54 67.93 -49.45
CA ARG A 108 2.75 66.78 -49.90
C ARG A 108 3.58 65.50 -49.97
N GLY A 109 4.87 65.59 -50.33
CA GLY A 109 5.80 64.46 -50.34
C GLY A 109 5.99 63.83 -48.95
N ASP A 110 6.16 64.64 -47.92
CA ASP A 110 6.40 64.16 -46.55
C ASP A 110 5.20 63.42 -45.95
N LYS A 111 3.97 63.80 -46.34
CA LYS A 111 2.74 63.09 -45.92
C LYS A 111 2.63 61.70 -46.55
N VAL A 112 3.01 61.56 -47.82
CA VAL A 112 2.99 60.26 -48.51
C VAL A 112 4.07 59.33 -47.95
N ILE A 113 5.26 59.87 -47.64
CA ILE A 113 6.35 59.10 -47.03
C ILE A 113 5.99 58.70 -45.58
N SER A 114 5.34 59.58 -44.83
CA SER A 114 4.86 59.26 -43.48
C SER A 114 3.76 58.19 -43.51
N ALA A 115 2.81 58.27 -44.45
CA ALA A 115 1.76 57.28 -44.61
C ALA A 115 2.30 55.91 -45.04
N SER A 116 3.27 55.86 -45.96
CA SER A 116 3.89 54.60 -46.39
C SER A 116 4.72 53.95 -45.27
N ARG A 117 5.41 54.74 -44.44
CA ARG A 117 6.07 54.25 -43.22
C ARG A 117 5.06 53.65 -42.24
N GLY A 118 3.92 54.31 -42.03
CA GLY A 118 2.84 53.78 -41.19
C GLY A 118 2.30 52.42 -41.69
N MET A 119 2.05 52.29 -42.99
CA MET A 119 1.63 51.02 -43.59
C MET A 119 2.67 49.92 -43.40
N PHE A 120 3.96 50.23 -43.61
CA PHE A 120 5.05 49.27 -43.42
C PHE A 120 5.13 48.78 -41.97
N PHE A 121 5.06 49.69 -40.98
CA PHE A 121 5.04 49.31 -39.57
C PHE A 121 3.82 48.47 -39.22
N SER A 122 2.64 48.77 -39.79
CA SER A 122 1.45 47.96 -39.58
C SER A 122 1.61 46.54 -40.12
N VAL A 123 2.19 46.38 -41.32
CA VAL A 123 2.44 45.05 -41.90
C VAL A 123 3.46 44.27 -41.07
N LEU A 124 4.54 44.91 -40.65
CA LEU A 124 5.54 44.29 -39.76
C LEU A 124 4.93 43.89 -38.41
N PHE A 125 4.08 44.74 -37.83
CA PHE A 125 3.40 44.44 -36.57
C PHE A 125 2.48 43.24 -36.71
N ILE A 126 1.66 43.19 -37.77
CA ILE A 126 0.78 42.03 -38.05
C ILE A 126 1.63 40.77 -38.25
N ALA A 127 2.72 40.83 -39.03
CA ALA A 127 3.60 39.69 -39.25
C ALA A 127 4.23 39.19 -37.93
N ALA A 128 4.69 40.10 -37.07
CA ALA A 128 5.24 39.76 -35.76
C ALA A 128 4.20 39.09 -34.84
N VAL A 129 2.98 39.62 -34.81
CA VAL A 129 1.87 39.03 -34.03
C VAL A 129 1.53 37.62 -34.55
N VAL A 130 1.47 37.44 -35.88
CA VAL A 130 1.20 36.13 -36.49
C VAL A 130 2.31 35.13 -36.15
N LEU A 131 3.59 35.52 -36.30
CA LEU A 131 4.72 34.65 -35.95
C LEU A 131 4.75 34.29 -34.47
N ALA A 132 4.53 35.25 -33.58
CA ALA A 132 4.46 35.01 -32.14
C ALA A 132 3.29 34.07 -31.79
N THR A 133 2.14 34.23 -32.44
CA THR A 133 0.98 33.36 -32.24
C THR A 133 1.26 31.93 -32.71
N VAL A 134 1.86 31.76 -33.89
CA VAL A 134 2.23 30.43 -34.41
C VAL A 134 3.27 29.77 -33.53
N ALA A 135 4.32 30.51 -33.12
CA ALA A 135 5.35 29.98 -32.22
C ALA A 135 4.75 29.56 -30.88
N PHE A 136 3.86 30.37 -30.29
CA PHE A 136 3.15 30.02 -29.06
C PHE A 136 2.28 28.77 -29.22
N LEU A 137 1.54 28.62 -30.32
CA LEU A 137 0.72 27.44 -30.57
C LEU A 137 1.56 26.18 -30.76
N LEU A 138 2.69 26.26 -31.47
CA LEU A 138 3.61 25.13 -31.64
C LEU A 138 4.27 24.74 -30.32
N TYR A 139 4.77 25.72 -29.56
CA TYR A 139 5.37 25.47 -28.26
C TYR A 139 4.39 24.84 -27.28
N ARG A 140 3.15 25.37 -27.21
CA ARG A 140 2.09 24.80 -26.36
C ARG A 140 1.74 23.37 -26.76
N HIS A 141 1.71 23.06 -28.06
CA HIS A 141 1.43 21.71 -28.56
C HIS A 141 2.56 20.73 -28.21
N GLU A 142 3.81 21.15 -28.36
CA GLU A 142 4.98 20.35 -27.99
C GLU A 142 5.05 20.14 -26.48
N GLU A 143 4.83 21.19 -25.68
CA GLU A 143 4.78 21.12 -24.22
C GLU A 143 3.67 20.18 -23.74
N THR A 144 2.47 20.27 -24.30
CA THR A 144 1.34 19.39 -23.94
C THR A 144 1.68 17.93 -24.23
N LYS A 145 2.27 17.63 -25.40
CA LYS A 145 2.68 16.27 -25.77
C LYS A 145 3.81 15.73 -24.91
N ASN A 146 4.78 16.58 -24.57
CA ASN A 146 5.88 16.19 -23.71
C ASN A 146 5.39 15.92 -22.29
N PHE A 147 4.47 16.75 -21.78
CA PHE A 147 3.81 16.53 -20.51
C PHE A 147 2.99 15.23 -20.51
N GLU A 148 2.15 15.01 -21.52
CA GLU A 148 1.34 13.78 -21.64
C GLU A 148 2.22 12.53 -21.68
N ARG A 149 3.30 12.54 -22.47
CA ARG A 149 4.26 11.43 -22.51
C ARG A 149 4.93 11.21 -21.16
N ALA A 150 5.39 12.27 -20.50
CA ALA A 150 6.04 12.16 -19.19
C ALA A 150 5.07 11.60 -18.14
N PHE A 151 3.83 12.09 -18.14
CA PHE A 151 2.77 11.61 -17.25
C PHE A 151 2.44 10.13 -17.51
N THR A 152 2.23 9.73 -18.77
CA THR A 152 1.94 8.32 -19.10
C THR A 152 3.08 7.40 -18.70
N ASN A 153 4.32 7.78 -19.01
CA ASN A 153 5.49 6.99 -18.61
C ASN A 153 5.58 6.83 -17.08
N GLN A 154 5.34 7.92 -16.32
CA GLN A 154 5.35 7.88 -14.86
C GLN A 154 4.20 7.01 -14.32
N ALA A 155 3.01 7.10 -14.91
CA ALA A 155 1.86 6.28 -14.52
C ALA A 155 2.11 4.78 -14.79
N GLU A 156 2.63 4.43 -15.96
CA GLU A 156 3.02 3.06 -16.31
C GLU A 156 4.08 2.51 -15.34
N GLU A 157 5.06 3.34 -14.99
CA GLU A 157 6.09 3.00 -14.02
C GLU A 157 5.47 2.70 -12.65
N ILE A 158 4.62 3.57 -12.12
CA ILE A 158 3.91 3.34 -10.84
C ILE A 158 3.12 2.04 -10.88
N VAL A 159 2.37 1.77 -11.95
CA VAL A 159 1.61 0.52 -12.10
C VAL A 159 2.54 -0.70 -12.09
N LEU A 160 3.68 -0.62 -12.77
CA LEU A 160 4.66 -1.71 -12.79
C LEU A 160 5.21 -2.01 -11.39
N TYR A 161 5.60 -0.99 -10.63
CA TYR A 161 6.09 -1.15 -9.26
C TYR A 161 5.01 -1.65 -8.31
N THR A 162 3.79 -1.14 -8.44
CA THR A 162 2.65 -1.62 -7.65
C THR A 162 2.37 -3.10 -7.90
N ASN A 163 2.35 -3.53 -9.16
CA ASN A 163 2.19 -4.95 -9.49
C ASN A 163 3.34 -5.77 -8.92
N HIS A 164 4.59 -5.31 -9.04
CA HIS A 164 5.74 -6.00 -8.48
C HIS A 164 5.67 -6.16 -6.96
N ASN A 165 5.26 -5.11 -6.24
CA ASN A 165 5.13 -5.13 -4.78
C ASN A 165 3.97 -6.05 -4.35
N VAL A 166 2.83 -6.01 -5.05
CA VAL A 166 1.71 -6.93 -4.81
C VAL A 166 2.13 -8.38 -5.06
N ASP A 167 2.83 -8.66 -6.15
CA ASP A 167 3.34 -10.00 -6.47
C ASP A 167 4.32 -10.49 -5.41
N THR A 168 5.21 -9.62 -4.93
CA THR A 168 6.16 -9.94 -3.85
C THR A 168 5.43 -10.31 -2.56
N VAL A 169 4.42 -9.53 -2.19
CA VAL A 169 3.55 -9.83 -1.04
C VAL A 169 2.88 -11.19 -1.21
N PHE A 170 2.23 -11.43 -2.36
CA PHE A 170 1.48 -12.64 -2.60
C PHE A 170 2.40 -13.87 -2.65
N ALA A 171 3.56 -13.76 -3.30
CA ALA A 171 4.54 -14.82 -3.34
C ALA A 171 5.04 -15.18 -1.94
N THR A 172 5.36 -14.17 -1.12
CA THR A 172 5.87 -14.37 0.23
C THR A 172 4.84 -15.05 1.14
N ILE A 173 3.61 -14.53 1.21
CA ILE A 173 2.58 -15.12 2.07
C ILE A 173 2.11 -16.49 1.53
N ARG A 174 2.09 -16.69 0.20
CA ARG A 174 1.86 -18.01 -0.40
C ARG A 174 2.91 -19.02 0.03
N ALA A 175 4.19 -18.64 0.03
CA ALA A 175 5.27 -19.52 0.47
C ALA A 175 5.10 -19.94 1.95
N LEU A 176 4.70 -19.01 2.81
CA LEU A 176 4.33 -19.33 4.20
C LEU A 176 3.15 -20.30 4.25
N SER A 177 2.06 -20.01 3.55
CA SER A 177 0.87 -20.87 3.51
C SER A 177 1.18 -22.30 3.05
N THR A 178 1.95 -22.44 1.96
CA THR A 178 2.37 -23.75 1.43
C THR A 178 3.24 -24.50 2.44
N THR A 179 4.21 -23.82 3.05
CA THR A 179 5.11 -24.42 4.03
C THR A 179 4.33 -24.89 5.27
N THR A 180 3.42 -24.05 5.77
CA THR A 180 2.54 -24.41 6.89
C THR A 180 1.56 -25.51 6.52
N THR A 181 1.06 -25.59 5.29
CA THR A 181 0.21 -26.70 4.83
C THR A 181 0.95 -28.04 4.96
N THR A 182 2.22 -28.10 4.56
CA THR A 182 3.07 -29.29 4.78
C THR A 182 3.15 -29.66 6.25
N LEU A 183 3.41 -28.67 7.12
CA LEU A 183 3.57 -28.89 8.55
C LEU A 183 2.25 -29.29 9.23
N VAL A 184 1.13 -28.69 8.83
CA VAL A 184 -0.22 -29.04 9.29
C VAL A 184 -0.51 -30.50 8.97
N LYS A 185 -0.27 -30.91 7.72
CA LYS A 185 -0.47 -32.29 7.29
C LYS A 185 0.36 -33.27 8.11
N SER A 186 1.67 -33.05 8.22
CA SER A 186 2.57 -33.96 8.93
C SER A 186 2.24 -34.04 10.43
N THR A 187 1.93 -32.90 11.06
CA THR A 187 1.59 -32.84 12.49
C THR A 187 0.29 -33.57 12.78
N ALA A 188 -0.73 -33.40 11.93
CA ALA A 188 -2.01 -34.08 12.09
C ALA A 188 -1.86 -35.62 11.96
N GLU A 189 -1.07 -36.08 10.99
CA GLU A 189 -0.79 -37.52 10.79
C GLU A 189 -0.01 -38.14 11.96
N GLU A 190 0.96 -37.41 12.54
CA GLU A 190 1.79 -37.91 13.63
C GLU A 190 1.07 -37.91 14.99
N THR A 191 0.34 -36.83 15.29
CA THR A 191 -0.23 -36.59 16.63
C THR A 191 -1.69 -37.00 16.75
N GLY A 192 -2.41 -37.13 15.63
CA GLY A 192 -3.86 -37.30 15.62
C GLY A 192 -4.65 -36.06 16.05
N LEU A 193 -4.00 -34.90 16.16
CA LEU A 193 -4.68 -33.63 16.43
C LEU A 193 -5.45 -33.14 15.18
N PRO A 194 -6.50 -32.33 15.36
CA PRO A 194 -7.20 -31.69 14.25
C PRO A 194 -6.26 -30.87 13.36
N SER A 195 -6.53 -30.84 12.06
CA SER A 195 -5.76 -30.05 11.11
C SER A 195 -5.77 -28.57 11.50
N GLY A 196 -4.60 -27.93 11.42
CA GLY A 196 -4.40 -26.53 11.80
C GLY A 196 -3.78 -26.36 13.18
N PHE A 197 -3.86 -27.38 14.05
CA PHE A 197 -3.31 -27.34 15.41
C PHE A 197 -1.79 -27.54 15.36
N VAL A 198 -1.10 -26.46 15.00
CA VAL A 198 0.34 -26.46 14.77
C VAL A 198 0.98 -25.22 15.40
N THR A 199 2.18 -25.41 15.94
CA THR A 199 3.07 -24.33 16.38
C THR A 199 4.17 -24.24 15.33
N LEU A 200 4.23 -23.12 14.63
CA LEU A 200 5.25 -22.86 13.62
C LEU A 200 6.63 -22.81 14.30
N PRO A 201 7.61 -23.61 13.85
CA PRO A 201 8.98 -23.53 14.34
C PRO A 201 9.66 -22.26 13.80
N ASP A 202 10.66 -21.78 14.53
CA ASP A 202 11.48 -20.61 14.16
C ASP A 202 10.62 -19.41 13.71
N LEU A 203 9.54 -19.16 14.46
CA LEU A 203 8.53 -18.15 14.12
C LEU A 203 9.17 -16.77 13.98
N SER A 204 10.07 -16.41 14.89
CA SER A 204 10.78 -15.13 14.87
C SER A 204 11.66 -14.94 13.64
N VAL A 205 12.10 -16.03 12.99
CA VAL A 205 12.91 -15.95 11.78
C VAL A 205 12.01 -15.91 10.55
N GLN A 206 11.09 -16.85 10.42
CA GLN A 206 10.29 -17.01 9.20
C GLN A 206 9.26 -15.90 9.03
N LEU A 207 8.48 -15.60 10.07
CA LEU A 207 7.44 -14.58 9.99
C LEU A 207 8.04 -13.17 9.99
N GLU A 208 9.16 -12.93 10.68
CA GLU A 208 9.85 -11.63 10.62
C GLU A 208 10.49 -11.39 9.26
N LEU A 209 11.12 -12.41 8.65
CA LEU A 209 11.65 -12.30 7.30
C LEU A 209 10.52 -12.00 6.30
N ALA A 210 9.40 -12.71 6.40
CA ALA A 210 8.23 -12.45 5.57
C ALA A 210 7.66 -11.05 5.82
N ARG A 211 7.58 -10.62 7.08
CA ARG A 211 7.09 -9.30 7.48
C ARG A 211 7.96 -8.20 6.89
N ASN A 212 9.28 -8.33 6.98
CA ASN A 212 10.23 -7.39 6.41
C ASN A 212 10.21 -7.39 4.88
N THR A 213 10.09 -8.55 4.25
CA THR A 213 9.99 -8.68 2.78
C THR A 213 8.72 -8.02 2.24
N THR A 214 7.60 -8.16 2.96
CA THR A 214 6.30 -7.59 2.57
C THR A 214 6.07 -6.18 3.11
N SER A 215 6.98 -5.66 3.94
CA SER A 215 6.78 -4.45 4.75
C SER A 215 5.44 -4.45 5.52
N ALA A 216 4.97 -5.63 5.92
CA ALA A 216 3.75 -5.76 6.70
C ALA A 216 3.97 -5.20 8.12
N LEU A 217 2.94 -4.55 8.66
CA LEU A 217 2.92 -4.16 10.07
C LEU A 217 2.81 -5.39 10.97
N VAL A 218 1.98 -6.35 10.54
CA VAL A 218 1.70 -7.60 11.27
C VAL A 218 1.59 -8.74 10.27
N ILE A 219 2.14 -9.91 10.61
CA ILE A 219 1.77 -11.19 10.02
C ILE A 219 1.30 -12.11 11.14
N ALA A 220 0.13 -12.72 10.99
CA ALA A 220 -0.44 -13.65 11.95
C ALA A 220 -0.89 -14.95 11.29
N TYR A 221 -0.77 -16.04 12.01
CA TYR A 221 -1.36 -17.35 11.74
C TYR A 221 -2.56 -17.59 12.67
N MET A 222 -3.67 -18.04 12.09
CA MET A 222 -4.91 -18.36 12.79
C MET A 222 -5.41 -19.73 12.34
N PRO A 223 -5.39 -20.78 13.17
CA PRO A 223 -5.96 -22.05 12.81
C PRO A 223 -7.49 -21.97 12.75
N LYS A 224 -8.11 -22.82 11.93
CA LYS A 224 -9.55 -23.01 11.93
C LYS A 224 -9.90 -24.05 12.97
N VAL A 225 -10.61 -23.64 14.02
CA VAL A 225 -10.99 -24.50 15.14
C VAL A 225 -12.48 -24.78 15.06
N PHE A 226 -12.89 -26.02 14.83
CA PHE A 226 -14.31 -26.37 14.89
C PHE A 226 -14.84 -26.30 16.33
N ASN A 227 -16.13 -26.06 16.49
CA ASN A 227 -16.75 -25.97 17.81
C ASN A 227 -16.58 -27.25 18.64
N ASP A 228 -16.64 -28.41 18.00
CA ASP A 228 -16.44 -29.70 18.67
C ASP A 228 -14.99 -29.90 19.13
N ASP A 229 -14.04 -29.20 18.51
CA ASP A 229 -12.60 -29.24 18.84
C ASP A 229 -12.17 -28.12 19.79
N TYR A 230 -13.10 -27.26 20.23
CA TYR A 230 -12.80 -26.08 21.04
C TYR A 230 -12.02 -26.42 22.32
N GLN A 231 -12.46 -27.44 23.06
CA GLN A 231 -11.78 -27.82 24.31
C GLN A 231 -10.38 -28.39 24.04
N THR A 232 -10.23 -29.11 22.93
CA THR A 232 -8.92 -29.59 22.46
C THR A 232 -8.00 -28.43 22.14
N TRP A 233 -8.52 -27.38 21.50
CA TRP A 233 -7.77 -26.16 21.19
C TRP A 233 -7.31 -25.43 22.45
N VAL A 234 -8.20 -25.25 23.44
CA VAL A 234 -7.83 -24.60 24.71
C VAL A 234 -6.67 -25.35 25.37
N ASN A 235 -6.76 -26.69 25.48
CA ASN A 235 -5.70 -27.49 26.07
C ASN A 235 -4.38 -27.42 25.25
N TYR A 236 -4.50 -27.46 23.92
CA TYR A 236 -3.36 -27.36 23.01
C TYR A 236 -2.66 -26.01 23.14
N SER A 237 -3.41 -24.91 23.04
CA SER A 237 -2.90 -23.54 23.09
C SER A 237 -2.22 -23.24 24.43
N GLU A 238 -2.80 -23.70 25.54
CA GLU A 238 -2.20 -23.56 26.87
C GLU A 238 -0.88 -24.32 27.01
N THR A 239 -0.78 -25.51 26.42
CA THR A 239 0.45 -26.32 26.46
C THR A 239 1.54 -25.75 25.56
N ASN A 240 1.16 -25.10 24.46
CA ASN A 240 2.08 -24.67 23.41
C ASN A 240 2.37 -23.16 23.39
N LYS A 241 1.80 -22.36 24.31
CA LYS A 241 2.01 -20.90 24.35
C LYS A 241 3.43 -20.45 24.74
N TYR A 242 4.34 -21.39 25.00
CA TYR A 242 5.73 -21.11 25.37
C TYR A 242 6.49 -20.32 24.29
N TRP A 243 6.05 -20.39 23.02
CA TRP A 243 6.64 -19.63 21.93
C TRP A 243 6.66 -18.12 22.20
N ILE A 244 5.69 -17.59 22.95
CA ILE A 244 5.65 -16.15 23.28
C ILE A 244 6.83 -15.78 24.17
N SER A 245 7.11 -16.58 25.19
CA SER A 245 8.21 -16.32 26.13
C SER A 245 9.58 -16.64 25.55
N GLU A 246 9.69 -17.66 24.71
CA GLU A 246 10.96 -18.10 24.10
C GLU A 246 11.49 -17.08 23.08
N GLU A 247 10.58 -16.46 22.34
CA GLU A 247 10.92 -15.58 21.23
C GLU A 247 10.90 -14.09 21.62
N GLN A 248 10.45 -13.78 22.85
CA GLN A 248 10.65 -12.44 23.40
C GLN A 248 12.14 -12.22 23.63
N PRO A 249 12.73 -11.12 23.13
CA PRO A 249 14.14 -10.84 23.38
C PRO A 249 14.36 -10.73 24.90
N GLU A 250 15.05 -11.71 25.50
CA GLU A 250 15.38 -11.80 26.94
C GLU A 250 16.18 -10.57 27.48
N HIS A 251 16.43 -9.58 26.64
CA HIS A 251 17.43 -8.53 26.86
C HIS A 251 17.09 -7.20 26.21
N TYR A 252 16.00 -6.56 26.64
CA TYR A 252 15.92 -5.09 26.66
C TYR A 252 16.12 -4.53 28.07
N HIS A 253 17.00 -5.16 28.86
CA HIS A 253 17.52 -4.57 30.08
C HIS A 253 18.67 -3.60 29.76
N GLY A 254 18.31 -2.41 29.28
CA GLY A 254 19.13 -1.22 29.42
C GLY A 254 19.90 -0.76 28.18
N GLY A 255 19.59 0.47 27.76
CA GLY A 255 20.65 1.37 27.30
C GLY A 255 20.72 1.74 25.81
N ALA A 256 19.59 1.87 25.11
CA ALA A 256 19.54 2.73 23.93
C ALA A 256 18.11 3.21 23.70
N SER A 257 17.80 4.38 24.24
CA SER A 257 16.72 5.23 23.76
C SER A 257 17.05 5.62 22.31
N SER A 258 16.71 4.78 21.33
CA SER A 258 16.35 5.30 20.01
C SER A 258 14.99 5.96 20.19
N SER A 259 14.99 7.27 20.24
CA SER A 259 13.82 8.13 20.38
C SER A 259 12.80 7.85 19.26
N ILE A 260 11.92 6.88 19.50
CA ILE A 260 10.52 6.93 19.07
C ILE A 260 9.74 7.42 20.31
N GLU A 261 10.17 8.56 20.83
CA GLU A 261 9.38 9.41 21.73
C GLU A 261 8.85 10.53 20.85
N ASP A 262 7.60 10.41 20.41
CA ASP A 262 6.61 11.46 20.67
C ASP A 262 5.23 11.02 20.14
N HIS A 263 4.24 11.11 21.04
CA HIS A 263 2.81 10.81 20.89
C HIS A 263 2.37 9.35 21.14
N TYR A 264 2.67 8.87 22.35
CA TYR A 264 1.78 7.91 23.02
C TYR A 264 0.48 8.66 23.39
N VAL A 265 -0.48 8.71 22.45
CA VAL A 265 -1.85 9.11 22.76
C VAL A 265 -2.48 7.92 23.49
N ASP A 266 -2.69 8.08 24.80
CA ASP A 266 -3.50 7.17 25.60
C ASP A 266 -4.87 6.99 24.92
N CYS A 267 -5.00 5.87 24.21
CA CYS A 267 -6.22 5.44 23.53
C CYS A 267 -6.88 4.28 24.27
N SER A 268 -6.45 3.96 25.49
CA SER A 268 -7.04 2.91 26.34
C SER A 268 -8.51 3.19 26.71
N GLY A 269 -9.03 4.38 26.36
CA GLY A 269 -10.37 4.83 26.70
C GLY A 269 -11.49 4.65 25.67
N ARG A 270 -11.37 3.85 24.59
CA ARG A 270 -12.53 3.53 23.74
C ARG A 270 -12.65 2.04 23.40
N HIS A 271 -13.33 1.37 24.33
CA HIS A 271 -13.98 0.07 24.27
C HIS A 271 -14.63 -0.21 22.90
N TRP A 272 -14.01 -1.04 22.06
CA TRP A 272 -14.57 -1.42 20.75
C TRP A 272 -15.70 -2.48 20.84
N LYS A 273 -15.99 -2.99 22.04
CA LYS A 273 -17.20 -3.79 22.35
C LYS A 273 -18.45 -2.94 22.58
N HIS A 274 -18.38 -1.62 22.42
CA HIS A 274 -19.43 -0.71 22.85
C HIS A 274 -20.10 0.10 21.73
N SER A 275 -19.65 0.02 20.47
CA SER A 275 -20.27 0.80 19.38
C SER A 275 -21.72 0.40 19.12
N ASP A 276 -22.03 -0.89 19.00
CA ASP A 276 -23.39 -1.33 18.67
C ASP A 276 -24.35 -1.19 19.86
N HIS A 277 -23.86 -1.40 21.08
CA HIS A 277 -24.66 -1.21 22.30
C HIS A 277 -24.91 0.27 22.62
N TYR A 278 -23.91 1.15 22.44
CA TYR A 278 -24.16 2.59 22.54
C TYR A 278 -24.96 3.13 21.37
N HIS A 279 -24.87 2.55 20.17
CA HIS A 279 -25.79 2.93 19.09
C HIS A 279 -27.24 2.60 19.44
N ALA A 280 -27.48 1.45 20.09
CA ALA A 280 -28.80 1.10 20.62
C ALA A 280 -29.24 2.05 21.75
N ILE A 281 -28.36 2.37 22.70
CA ILE A 281 -28.64 3.32 23.79
C ILE A 281 -28.85 4.74 23.25
N ASP A 282 -28.07 5.20 22.29
CA ASP A 282 -28.20 6.54 21.71
C ASP A 282 -29.42 6.64 20.79
N LYS A 283 -29.78 5.55 20.08
CA LYS A 283 -31.05 5.43 19.38
C LYS A 283 -32.22 5.52 20.35
N LEU A 284 -32.18 4.76 21.47
CA LEU A 284 -33.19 4.82 22.52
C LEU A 284 -33.25 6.17 23.23
N LYS A 285 -32.11 6.86 23.44
CA LYS A 285 -32.06 8.24 23.94
C LYS A 285 -32.60 9.25 22.93
N GLY A 286 -32.41 9.00 21.64
CA GLY A 286 -33.01 9.77 20.55
C GLY A 286 -34.53 9.64 20.53
N GLU A 287 -35.03 8.40 20.52
CA GLU A 287 -36.46 8.08 20.62
C GLU A 287 -37.09 8.62 21.91
N ARG A 288 -36.37 8.59 23.04
CA ARG A 288 -36.76 9.23 24.30
C ARG A 288 -36.98 10.74 24.14
N ARG A 289 -36.09 11.46 23.45
CA ARG A 289 -36.23 12.91 23.25
C ARG A 289 -37.45 13.24 22.39
N GLU A 290 -37.76 12.42 21.40
CA GLU A 290 -38.98 12.58 20.59
C GLU A 290 -40.24 12.29 21.41
N LEU A 291 -40.24 11.23 22.21
CA LEU A 291 -41.37 10.85 23.06
C LEU A 291 -41.61 11.82 24.22
N GLN A 292 -40.57 12.37 24.86
CA GLN A 292 -40.69 13.39 25.90
C GLN A 292 -41.25 14.72 25.38
N ASN A 293 -41.04 15.04 24.10
CA ASN A 293 -41.67 16.19 23.46
C ASN A 293 -43.16 15.96 23.15
N MET A 294 -43.61 14.70 23.07
CA MET A 294 -45.01 14.34 22.80
C MET A 294 -45.83 14.12 24.07
N ASP A 295 -45.25 13.56 25.14
CA ASP A 295 -45.92 13.38 26.43
C ASP A 295 -44.91 13.43 27.61
N PRO A 296 -44.91 14.51 28.41
CA PRO A 296 -43.98 14.67 29.54
C PRO A 296 -44.23 13.72 30.73
N ARG A 297 -45.20 12.78 30.65
CA ARG A 297 -45.50 11.79 31.71
C ARG A 297 -45.04 10.36 31.43
N SER A 298 -44.30 10.10 30.35
CA SER A 298 -43.85 8.74 30.01
C SER A 298 -42.68 8.26 30.91
N THR A 299 -42.99 7.61 32.04
CA THR A 299 -42.01 7.00 32.97
C THR A 299 -41.49 5.62 32.54
N ALA A 300 -42.12 4.98 31.55
CA ALA A 300 -41.78 3.61 31.15
C ALA A 300 -40.37 3.46 30.55
N ILE A 301 -39.85 4.52 29.89
CA ILE A 301 -38.51 4.52 29.26
C ILE A 301 -37.41 4.72 30.31
N ASP A 302 -37.73 5.29 31.48
CA ASP A 302 -36.79 5.41 32.60
C ASP A 302 -36.57 4.07 33.28
N GLU A 303 -37.62 3.28 33.47
CA GLU A 303 -37.52 1.93 34.06
C GLU A 303 -36.73 0.96 33.15
N GLU A 304 -36.86 1.07 31.83
CA GLU A 304 -36.14 0.21 30.88
C GLU A 304 -34.63 0.54 30.81
N ILE A 305 -34.27 1.82 30.84
CA ILE A 305 -32.86 2.25 30.90
C ILE A 305 -32.23 1.91 32.25
N GLU A 306 -32.97 2.01 33.34
CA GLU A 306 -32.50 1.63 34.68
C GLU A 306 -32.33 0.11 34.81
N MET A 307 -33.18 -0.68 34.15
CA MET A 307 -33.04 -2.14 34.06
C MET A 307 -31.80 -2.55 33.26
N ILE A 308 -31.53 -1.87 32.13
CA ILE A 308 -30.32 -2.11 31.32
C ILE A 308 -29.05 -1.72 32.09
N ASN A 309 -29.07 -0.59 32.80
CA ASN A 309 -27.94 -0.17 33.64
C ASN A 309 -27.74 -1.07 34.87
N GLY A 310 -28.81 -1.63 35.44
CA GLY A 310 -28.75 -2.59 36.55
C GLY A 310 -28.26 -3.98 36.17
N LEU A 311 -28.28 -4.33 34.87
CA LEU A 311 -27.68 -5.56 34.35
C LEU A 311 -26.16 -5.47 34.16
N ILE A 312 -25.59 -4.27 34.24
CA ILE A 312 -24.15 -4.06 34.33
C ILE A 312 -23.78 -4.27 35.81
N VAL A 313 -23.76 -5.54 36.20
CA VAL A 313 -23.27 -5.97 37.51
C VAL A 313 -21.80 -5.58 37.58
N ASP A 314 -21.46 -4.75 38.58
CA ASP A 314 -20.10 -4.47 39.02
C ASP A 314 -19.52 -5.78 39.61
N THR A 315 -19.13 -6.71 38.73
CA THR A 315 -18.37 -7.89 39.10
C THR A 315 -16.94 -7.43 39.37
N THR A 316 -16.71 -6.91 40.58
CA THR A 316 -15.39 -6.87 41.18
C THR A 316 -14.99 -8.30 41.56
N ASP A 317 -14.71 -9.13 40.56
CA ASP A 317 -14.17 -10.47 40.74
C ASP A 317 -12.64 -10.36 40.81
N GLU A 318 -12.13 -10.26 42.04
CA GLU A 318 -10.69 -10.21 42.33
C GLU A 318 -9.98 -11.58 42.19
N ASP A 319 -10.66 -12.67 41.84
CA ASP A 319 -10.05 -14.02 41.85
C ASP A 319 -10.38 -14.91 40.62
N ILE A 320 -11.00 -14.37 39.55
CA ILE A 320 -11.20 -15.17 38.32
C ILE A 320 -9.91 -15.10 37.48
N PRO A 321 -9.24 -16.23 37.21
CA PRO A 321 -8.08 -16.24 36.31
C PRO A 321 -8.50 -15.65 34.97
N PRO A 322 -7.67 -14.80 34.33
CA PRO A 322 -8.04 -14.04 33.15
C PRO A 322 -8.67 -14.97 32.11
N GLU A 323 -9.98 -14.81 31.91
CA GLU A 323 -10.76 -15.63 31.01
C GLU A 323 -10.17 -15.48 29.61
N ILE A 324 -9.82 -16.60 28.98
CA ILE A 324 -9.38 -16.63 27.58
C ILE A 324 -10.57 -16.12 26.76
N LYS A 325 -10.53 -14.85 26.36
CA LYS A 325 -11.61 -14.20 25.63
C LYS A 325 -11.64 -14.74 24.20
N MET A 326 -12.36 -15.84 23.99
CA MET A 326 -13.02 -16.14 22.71
C MET A 326 -14.49 -15.72 22.81
N PRO A 327 -14.82 -14.42 22.68
CA PRO A 327 -16.18 -13.93 22.90
C PRO A 327 -17.04 -14.14 21.65
N SER A 328 -17.12 -15.35 21.13
CA SER A 328 -18.12 -15.67 20.11
C SER A 328 -19.30 -16.40 20.73
N SER A 329 -20.46 -16.31 20.07
CA SER A 329 -21.64 -17.05 20.52
C SER A 329 -21.32 -18.55 20.55
N THR A 330 -21.81 -19.27 21.55
CA THR A 330 -21.71 -20.74 21.69
C THR A 330 -22.27 -21.53 20.50
N ASN A 331 -22.86 -20.83 19.52
CA ASN A 331 -23.47 -21.40 18.31
C ASN A 331 -22.59 -21.22 17.06
N ALA A 332 -21.35 -20.72 17.20
CA ALA A 332 -20.44 -20.63 16.06
C ALA A 332 -20.07 -22.04 15.55
N THR A 333 -20.01 -22.23 14.23
CA THR A 333 -19.59 -23.51 13.64
C THR A 333 -18.10 -23.76 13.77
N TYR A 334 -17.31 -22.69 13.69
CA TYR A 334 -15.87 -22.70 13.86
C TYR A 334 -15.38 -21.31 14.32
N TYR A 335 -14.14 -21.27 14.77
CA TYR A 335 -13.41 -20.13 15.29
C TYR A 335 -12.10 -19.98 14.47
N ALA A 336 -11.53 -18.77 14.47
CA ALA A 336 -10.20 -18.49 13.93
C ALA A 336 -9.41 -17.67 14.96
N PRO A 337 -8.97 -18.30 16.07
CA PRO A 337 -8.18 -17.64 17.08
C PRO A 337 -6.83 -17.17 16.50
N VAL A 338 -6.41 -15.95 16.83
CA VAL A 338 -5.03 -15.52 16.55
C VAL A 338 -4.08 -16.36 17.40
N TRP A 339 -3.27 -17.20 16.76
CA TRP A 339 -2.40 -18.14 17.49
C TRP A 339 -0.96 -17.67 17.58
N GLN A 340 -0.38 -17.27 16.46
CA GLN A 340 1.05 -16.97 16.34
C GLN A 340 1.21 -15.74 15.44
N MET A 341 1.99 -14.74 15.85
CA MET A 341 2.11 -13.49 15.09
C MET A 341 3.45 -12.78 15.28
N VAL A 342 3.79 -11.93 14.31
CA VAL A 342 4.92 -11.02 14.35
C VAL A 342 4.46 -9.60 13.95
N PRO A 343 4.83 -8.53 14.67
CA PRO A 343 5.68 -8.52 15.87
C PRO A 343 5.07 -9.31 17.03
N ILE A 344 5.94 -9.90 17.83
CA ILE A 344 5.53 -10.70 18.98
C ILE A 344 4.97 -9.73 20.03
N PRO A 345 3.75 -9.95 20.53
CA PRO A 345 3.18 -9.07 21.54
C PRO A 345 4.05 -9.05 22.80
N TYR A 346 4.28 -7.85 23.33
CA TYR A 346 5.06 -7.66 24.54
C TYR A 346 4.22 -8.02 25.77
N ILE A 347 4.74 -8.93 26.60
CA ILE A 347 4.23 -9.22 27.94
C ILE A 347 5.08 -8.41 28.91
N ASN A 348 4.44 -7.59 29.74
CA ASN A 348 5.13 -6.82 30.77
C ASN A 348 4.30 -6.83 32.07
N GLU A 349 4.84 -6.21 33.13
CA GLU A 349 4.16 -6.17 34.43
C GLU A 349 2.78 -5.47 34.37
N THR A 350 2.58 -4.54 33.42
CA THR A 350 1.30 -3.81 33.26
C THR A 350 0.33 -4.49 32.31
N SER A 351 0.78 -5.46 31.53
CA SER A 351 0.02 -6.26 30.56
C SER A 351 0.53 -7.71 30.63
N PRO A 352 0.19 -8.44 31.72
CA PRO A 352 0.69 -9.80 31.95
C PRO A 352 0.07 -10.81 30.98
N THR A 353 -1.01 -10.43 30.30
CA THR A 353 -1.69 -11.23 29.29
C THR A 353 -1.58 -10.59 27.93
N VAL A 354 -1.45 -11.43 26.91
CA VAL A 354 -1.54 -11.00 25.52
C VAL A 354 -2.98 -11.16 25.06
N ASP A 355 -3.78 -10.10 25.20
CA ASP A 355 -5.21 -10.11 24.88
C ASP A 355 -5.51 -10.48 23.42
N ILE A 356 -4.54 -10.31 22.52
CA ILE A 356 -4.69 -10.68 21.11
C ILE A 356 -4.57 -12.19 20.87
N ILE A 357 -3.80 -12.93 21.68
CA ILE A 357 -3.69 -14.37 21.50
C ILE A 357 -5.00 -15.04 21.91
N ASN A 358 -5.45 -15.99 21.09
CA ASN A 358 -6.78 -16.59 21.15
C ASN A 358 -7.95 -15.64 20.86
N TYR A 359 -7.71 -14.40 20.42
CA TYR A 359 -8.81 -13.55 19.94
C TYR A 359 -9.43 -14.16 18.68
N ASN A 360 -10.74 -14.40 18.68
CA ASN A 360 -11.45 -14.98 17.54
C ASN A 360 -11.65 -13.94 16.44
N LEU A 361 -10.84 -14.01 15.37
CA LEU A 361 -10.91 -13.00 14.31
C LEU A 361 -12.18 -13.14 13.45
N VAL A 362 -12.88 -14.28 13.50
CA VAL A 362 -14.19 -14.47 12.84
C VAL A 362 -15.24 -13.50 13.38
N ASP A 363 -15.09 -13.01 14.61
CA ASP A 363 -15.99 -12.00 15.19
C ASP A 363 -15.94 -10.67 14.42
N ARG A 364 -14.96 -10.49 13.52
CA ARG A 364 -14.90 -9.36 12.58
C ARG A 364 -15.67 -9.71 11.30
N PRO A 365 -16.78 -9.00 10.97
CA PRO A 365 -17.59 -9.31 9.80
C PRO A 365 -16.81 -9.30 8.48
N VAL A 366 -15.84 -8.40 8.33
CA VAL A 366 -14.99 -8.32 7.13
C VAL A 366 -14.12 -9.58 6.98
N PHE A 367 -13.55 -10.07 8.09
CA PHE A 367 -12.74 -11.28 8.08
C PHE A 367 -13.57 -12.55 7.89
N SER A 368 -14.76 -12.63 8.50
CA SER A 368 -15.70 -13.74 8.27
C SER A 368 -16.06 -13.90 6.80
N LYS A 369 -16.39 -12.80 6.10
CA LYS A 369 -16.65 -12.83 4.65
C LYS A 369 -15.42 -13.27 3.84
N ALA A 370 -14.23 -12.83 4.23
CA ALA A 370 -12.99 -13.23 3.59
C ALA A 370 -12.75 -14.74 3.72
N ILE A 371 -13.05 -15.33 4.89
CA ILE A 371 -12.98 -16.78 5.09
C ILE A 371 -13.94 -17.52 4.16
N GLU A 372 -15.19 -17.09 4.04
CA GLU A 372 -16.18 -17.71 3.15
C GLU A 372 -15.71 -17.67 1.69
N TYR A 373 -15.14 -16.53 1.27
CA TYR A 373 -14.54 -16.38 -0.05
C TYR A 373 -13.35 -17.32 -0.25
N MET A 374 -12.39 -17.36 0.68
CA MET A 374 -11.23 -18.25 0.59
C MET A 374 -11.62 -19.73 0.62
N ALA A 375 -12.64 -20.11 1.40
CA ALA A 375 -13.13 -21.48 1.48
C ALA A 375 -13.77 -21.93 0.15
N SER A 376 -14.49 -21.04 -0.53
CA SER A 376 -15.16 -21.36 -1.80
C SER A 376 -14.24 -21.27 -3.03
N THR A 377 -13.34 -20.28 -3.05
CA THR A 377 -12.48 -20.01 -4.22
C THR A 377 -11.09 -20.64 -4.11
N ARG A 378 -10.64 -20.95 -2.88
CA ARG A 378 -9.26 -21.37 -2.57
C ARG A 378 -8.19 -20.32 -2.92
N LEU A 379 -8.60 -19.08 -3.18
CA LEU A 379 -7.70 -17.99 -3.57
C LEU A 379 -7.45 -17.04 -2.40
N PRO A 380 -6.25 -16.41 -2.33
CA PRO A 380 -6.03 -15.30 -1.41
C PRO A 380 -6.94 -14.12 -1.72
N THR A 381 -7.16 -13.27 -0.72
CA THR A 381 -8.05 -12.10 -0.85
C THR A 381 -7.52 -10.87 -0.13
N PHE A 382 -7.84 -9.70 -0.68
CA PHE A 382 -7.69 -8.42 0.00
C PHE A 382 -8.97 -8.12 0.77
N LEU A 383 -8.82 -7.63 1.99
CA LEU A 383 -9.93 -7.11 2.78
C LEU A 383 -10.08 -5.60 2.55
N ASP A 384 -11.12 -5.04 3.16
CA ASP A 384 -11.45 -3.62 3.10
C ASP A 384 -10.30 -2.73 3.61
N ILE A 385 -10.34 -1.45 3.24
CA ILE A 385 -9.31 -0.46 3.55
C ILE A 385 -9.68 0.25 4.86
N CYS A 386 -9.10 -0.18 5.98
CA CYS A 386 -9.30 0.46 7.29
C CYS A 386 -8.10 0.26 8.23
N ASP A 387 -8.14 0.88 9.41
CA ASP A 387 -7.12 0.66 10.46
C ASP A 387 -7.29 -0.74 11.07
N GLN A 388 -6.57 -1.71 10.50
CA GLN A 388 -6.67 -3.13 10.82
C GLN A 388 -5.57 -3.59 11.76
N SER A 389 -4.47 -2.84 11.91
CA SER A 389 -3.43 -3.12 12.89
C SER A 389 -3.97 -3.07 14.32
N ALA A 390 -5.01 -2.26 14.56
CA ALA A 390 -5.74 -2.21 15.82
C ALA A 390 -6.41 -3.55 16.18
N TRP A 391 -6.73 -4.41 15.20
CA TRP A 391 -7.25 -5.75 15.48
C TRP A 391 -6.22 -6.62 16.18
N PHE A 392 -4.94 -6.33 15.99
CA PHE A 392 -3.80 -7.09 16.50
C PHE A 392 -3.08 -6.41 17.67
N GLY A 393 -3.68 -5.34 18.24
CA GLY A 393 -3.07 -4.57 19.33
C GLY A 393 -1.85 -3.75 18.91
N VAL A 394 -1.63 -3.55 17.61
CA VAL A 394 -0.51 -2.72 17.12
C VAL A 394 -0.97 -1.27 17.02
N GLU A 395 -0.52 -0.47 17.98
CA GLU A 395 -0.81 0.96 18.09
C GLU A 395 0.07 1.83 17.17
N GLY A 396 -0.26 3.13 17.09
CA GLY A 396 0.55 4.11 16.34
C GLY A 396 0.27 4.20 14.83
N ASN A 397 -0.61 3.36 14.28
CA ASN A 397 -0.88 3.30 12.83
C ASN A 397 -2.28 3.76 12.43
N LYS A 398 -3.03 4.40 13.33
CA LYS A 398 -4.44 4.82 13.10
C LYS A 398 -4.65 5.74 11.89
N GLU A 399 -3.62 6.49 11.54
CA GLU A 399 -3.63 7.44 10.42
C GLU A 399 -3.05 6.85 9.14
N ILE A 400 -2.60 5.59 9.18
CA ILE A 400 -2.01 4.91 8.04
C ILE A 400 -3.08 4.08 7.37
N LEU A 401 -3.24 4.30 6.07
CA LEU A 401 -4.12 3.49 5.25
C LEU A 401 -3.56 2.07 5.13
N GLN A 402 -4.33 1.06 5.52
CA GLN A 402 -3.91 -0.33 5.56
C GLN A 402 -4.92 -1.24 4.86
N THR A 403 -4.46 -2.44 4.48
CA THR A 403 -5.31 -3.54 4.02
C THR A 403 -4.81 -4.85 4.63
N VAL A 404 -5.72 -5.81 4.85
CA VAL A 404 -5.35 -7.18 5.18
C VAL A 404 -5.24 -7.96 3.88
N VAL A 405 -4.14 -8.69 3.73
CA VAL A 405 -4.00 -9.75 2.75
C VAL A 405 -4.15 -11.08 3.48
N ALA A 406 -5.19 -11.84 3.12
CA ALA A 406 -5.49 -13.12 3.75
C ALA A 406 -5.21 -14.29 2.80
N PHE A 407 -4.57 -15.33 3.32
CA PHE A 407 -4.24 -16.56 2.60
C PHE A 407 -4.80 -17.78 3.33
N PRO A 408 -5.45 -18.73 2.63
CA PRO A 408 -5.84 -19.99 3.24
C PRO A 408 -4.62 -20.88 3.46
N VAL A 409 -4.62 -21.67 4.53
CA VAL A 409 -3.74 -22.81 4.78
C VAL A 409 -4.61 -24.06 4.72
N PHE A 410 -4.21 -25.06 3.94
CA PHE A 410 -5.02 -26.26 3.73
C PHE A 410 -4.61 -27.40 4.67
N ALA A 411 -5.49 -28.37 4.85
CA ALA A 411 -5.20 -29.57 5.62
C ALA A 411 -4.15 -30.47 4.93
N ASP A 412 -4.19 -30.50 3.59
CA ASP A 412 -3.23 -31.17 2.71
C ASP A 412 -3.19 -30.50 1.32
N PHE A 413 -2.54 -31.14 0.34
CA PHE A 413 -2.37 -30.62 -1.02
C PHE A 413 -3.41 -31.12 -2.02
N LEU A 414 -4.49 -31.77 -1.57
CA LEU A 414 -5.56 -32.23 -2.46
C LEU A 414 -6.39 -31.05 -2.97
N PRO A 415 -6.94 -31.10 -4.20
CA PRO A 415 -7.74 -30.02 -4.77
C PRO A 415 -8.99 -29.67 -3.96
N ASP A 416 -9.55 -30.64 -3.25
CA ASP A 416 -10.74 -30.55 -2.41
C ASP A 416 -10.42 -30.45 -0.90
N SER A 417 -9.15 -30.29 -0.54
CA SER A 417 -8.70 -30.21 0.85
C SER A 417 -9.37 -29.10 1.64
N ASP A 418 -9.82 -29.38 2.86
CA ASP A 418 -10.38 -28.37 3.73
C ASP A 418 -9.36 -27.30 4.13
N VAL A 419 -9.84 -26.07 4.37
CA VAL A 419 -9.01 -25.01 4.95
C VAL A 419 -8.79 -25.31 6.44
N ALA A 420 -7.53 -25.49 6.83
CA ALA A 420 -7.10 -25.78 8.18
C ALA A 420 -6.73 -24.53 8.98
N GLY A 421 -6.46 -23.41 8.30
CA GLY A 421 -6.13 -22.15 8.95
C GLY A 421 -5.95 -21.02 7.95
N TYR A 422 -5.43 -19.89 8.43
CA TYR A 422 -5.29 -18.66 7.68
C TYR A 422 -3.99 -17.97 8.04
N PHE A 423 -3.37 -17.32 7.06
CA PHE A 423 -2.43 -16.24 7.29
C PHE A 423 -3.09 -14.90 7.00
N THR A 424 -2.78 -13.89 7.80
CA THR A 424 -3.14 -12.51 7.54
C THR A 424 -1.91 -11.63 7.62
N ALA A 425 -1.68 -10.79 6.62
CA ALA A 425 -0.68 -9.74 6.64
C ALA A 425 -1.35 -8.37 6.59
N ILE A 426 -1.00 -7.46 7.50
CA ILE A 426 -1.50 -6.08 7.52
C ILE A 426 -0.50 -5.20 6.80
N ILE A 427 -0.87 -4.67 5.63
CA ILE A 427 0.06 -3.97 4.74
C ILE A 427 -0.39 -2.52 4.57
N PRO A 428 0.47 -1.54 4.90
CA PRO A 428 0.20 -0.15 4.57
C PRO A 428 0.14 0.04 3.06
N TRP A 429 -0.87 0.76 2.57
CA TRP A 429 -1.00 1.02 1.13
C TRP A 429 0.20 1.75 0.54
N MET A 430 0.89 2.56 1.34
CA MET A 430 2.13 3.22 0.93
C MET A 430 3.18 2.22 0.43
N GLN A 431 3.22 1.00 0.97
CA GLN A 431 4.19 -0.01 0.55
C GLN A 431 3.94 -0.51 -0.88
N PHE A 432 2.69 -0.47 -1.36
CA PHE A 432 2.38 -0.81 -2.75
C PHE A 432 2.78 0.29 -3.74
N PHE A 433 2.96 1.53 -3.27
CA PHE A 433 3.32 2.67 -4.10
C PHE A 433 4.73 3.19 -3.82
N ASP A 434 5.46 2.58 -2.89
CA ASP A 434 6.80 3.03 -2.52
C ASP A 434 7.71 2.81 -3.72
N HIS A 435 7.93 3.90 -4.44
CA HIS A 435 8.83 3.96 -5.57
C HIS A 435 10.19 4.33 -5.02
N GLN A 436 11.18 3.47 -5.21
CA GLN A 436 12.53 3.71 -4.68
C GLN A 436 13.23 4.94 -5.30
N SER A 437 12.63 5.63 -6.30
CA SER A 437 13.16 6.90 -6.79
C SER A 437 12.74 8.06 -5.88
N ARG A 438 13.59 8.30 -4.87
CA ARG A 438 13.54 9.43 -3.93
C ARG A 438 13.56 10.83 -4.58
N ASP A 439 13.69 10.92 -5.90
CA ASP A 439 14.01 12.17 -6.58
C ASP A 439 12.80 12.88 -7.22
N SER A 440 11.60 12.29 -7.20
CA SER A 440 10.41 12.99 -7.71
C SER A 440 9.74 13.81 -6.60
N SER A 441 9.82 15.14 -6.71
CA SER A 441 9.16 16.10 -5.80
C SER A 441 7.65 16.20 -6.01
N ASP A 442 7.07 15.34 -6.83
CA ASP A 442 5.74 15.54 -7.37
C ASP A 442 4.70 14.78 -6.54
N ASN A 443 3.65 15.51 -6.13
CA ASN A 443 2.52 14.90 -5.47
C ASN A 443 1.71 14.08 -6.47
N VAL A 444 1.66 12.77 -6.29
CA VAL A 444 0.89 11.86 -7.14
C VAL A 444 -0.47 11.60 -6.50
N THR A 445 -1.54 11.64 -7.30
CA THR A 445 -2.87 11.20 -6.87
C THR A 445 -3.20 9.92 -7.59
N VAL A 446 -3.29 8.83 -6.85
CA VAL A 446 -3.65 7.50 -7.36
C VAL A 446 -5.15 7.31 -7.18
N VAL A 447 -5.84 7.04 -8.28
CA VAL A 447 -7.26 6.69 -8.27
C VAL A 447 -7.37 5.21 -8.57
N MET A 448 -8.01 4.47 -7.68
CA MET A 448 -8.16 3.02 -7.78
C MET A 448 -9.63 2.67 -7.80
N GLU A 449 -9.98 1.63 -8.53
CA GLU A 449 -11.32 1.07 -8.60
C GLU A 449 -11.23 -0.39 -8.16
N ASN A 450 -12.03 -0.80 -7.19
CA ASN A 450 -12.09 -2.20 -6.77
C ASN A 450 -13.08 -2.99 -7.64
N THR A 451 -13.16 -4.31 -7.43
CA THR A 451 -14.06 -5.19 -8.17
C THR A 451 -15.55 -4.98 -7.87
N CYS A 452 -15.86 -4.14 -6.88
CA CYS A 452 -17.21 -3.72 -6.49
C CYS A 452 -17.59 -2.35 -7.08
N ASP A 453 -16.81 -1.84 -8.05
CA ASP A 453 -16.97 -0.51 -8.66
C ASP A 453 -16.84 0.66 -7.64
N GLU A 454 -16.21 0.42 -6.49
CA GLU A 454 -15.89 1.47 -5.53
C GLU A 454 -14.58 2.15 -5.91
N VAL A 455 -14.59 3.47 -5.92
CA VAL A 455 -13.44 4.29 -6.31
C VAL A 455 -12.80 4.92 -5.08
N PHE A 456 -11.50 4.73 -4.91
CA PHE A 456 -10.70 5.28 -3.83
C PHE A 456 -9.63 6.20 -4.40
N THR A 457 -9.45 7.36 -3.78
CA THR A 457 -8.41 8.31 -4.16
C THR A 457 -7.37 8.41 -3.05
N ILE A 458 -6.13 8.10 -3.38
CA ILE A 458 -4.97 8.20 -2.50
C ILE A 458 -4.09 9.34 -2.98
N LYS A 459 -3.86 10.32 -2.12
CA LYS A 459 -2.86 11.34 -2.38
C LYS A 459 -1.53 10.93 -1.74
N ILE A 460 -0.53 10.72 -2.58
CA ILE A 460 0.85 10.44 -2.19
C ILE A 460 1.60 11.77 -2.20
N SER A 461 2.10 12.18 -1.04
CA SER A 461 2.93 13.37 -0.89
C SER A 461 4.25 12.97 -0.27
N VAL A 462 5.35 13.52 -0.79
CA VAL A 462 6.73 13.23 -0.33
C VAL A 462 6.88 13.48 1.17
N ASP A 463 6.13 14.46 1.71
CA ASP A 463 6.26 14.90 3.10
C ASP A 463 5.16 14.38 4.03
N GLN A 464 4.13 13.67 3.52
CA GLN A 464 2.97 13.28 4.33
C GLN A 464 2.55 11.82 4.13
N LYS A 465 2.20 11.17 5.26
CA LYS A 465 1.45 9.92 5.30
C LYS A 465 0.15 10.08 4.50
N ILE A 466 -0.20 9.05 3.74
CA ILE A 466 -1.34 8.98 2.83
C ILE A 466 -2.64 9.43 3.51
N MET A 467 -3.39 10.31 2.85
CA MET A 467 -4.74 10.69 3.23
C MET A 467 -5.72 10.16 2.17
N LEU A 468 -6.76 9.44 2.60
CA LEU A 468 -7.92 9.14 1.75
C LEU A 468 -8.73 10.43 1.56
N LEU A 469 -9.16 10.68 0.32
CA LEU A 469 -10.05 11.78 -0.05
C LEU A 469 -11.48 11.30 -0.28
#